data_AF-A0A2N3WGF7-F1
#
_entry.id   AF-A0A2N3WGF7-F1
#
_cell.length_a   1.000
_cell.length_b   1.000
_cell.length_c   1.000
_cell.angle_alpha   90.00
_cell.angle_beta   90.00
_cell.angle_gamma   90.00
#
_symmetry.space_group_name_H-M   'P 1'
#
loop_
_entity.id
_entity.type
_entity.pdbx_description
1 polymer ?
#
loop_
_entity_poly.entity_id
_entity_poly.type
_entity_poly.pdbx_seq_one_letter_code
_entity_poly.pdbx_strand_id
1 'polypeptide(L)'
;MGFTTVPDALRSASRSGQAAVGEIRAADCGTPVNGVAAALPGAKAAGAAGEFASSWAATLTTWCNDAGEHAAALGKAADTYIAGDEHARDALPGEHKMRGPR
;
A
#
# COMPACT_ATOMS: atom_id res chain seq x y z
N MET A 1 -2.02 25.28 -7.90
CA MET A 1 -2.99 24.21 -7.61
C MET A 1 -2.43 22.79 -7.80
N GLY A 2 -1.44 22.53 -8.66
CA GLY A 2 -0.97 21.15 -8.91
C GLY A 2 -0.20 20.46 -7.78
N PHE A 3 0.49 21.20 -6.90
CA PHE A 3 1.34 20.62 -5.85
C PHE A 3 0.59 20.15 -4.60
N THR A 4 -0.57 20.74 -4.26
CA THR A 4 -1.39 20.29 -3.11
C THR A 4 -2.27 19.09 -3.46
N THR A 5 -2.72 18.98 -4.71
CA THR A 5 -3.55 17.86 -5.17
C THR A 5 -2.80 16.52 -5.17
N VAL A 6 -1.48 16.54 -5.37
CA VAL A 6 -0.65 15.33 -5.44
C VAL A 6 -0.49 14.64 -4.06
N PRO A 7 -0.10 15.34 -2.97
CA PRO A 7 -0.06 14.77 -1.62
C PRO A 7 -1.41 14.21 -1.15
N ASP A 8 -2.51 14.90 -1.44
CA ASP A 8 -3.85 14.43 -1.04
C ASP A 8 -4.26 13.18 -1.81
N ALA A 9 -3.96 13.11 -3.11
CA ALA A 9 -4.17 11.91 -3.92
C ALA A 9 -3.32 10.74 -3.42
N LEU A 10 -2.05 10.98 -3.08
CA LEU A 10 -1.15 9.96 -2.53
C LEU A 10 -1.63 9.44 -1.16
N ARG A 11 -2.09 10.32 -0.27
CA ARG A 11 -2.69 9.92 1.02
C ARG A 11 -3.98 9.14 0.84
N SER A 12 -4.82 9.54 -0.10
CA SER A 12 -6.04 8.80 -0.41
C SER A 12 -5.71 7.40 -0.92
N ALA A 13 -4.77 7.28 -1.86
CA ALA A 13 -4.33 6.01 -2.40
C ALA A 13 -3.69 5.11 -1.32
N SER A 14 -2.89 5.70 -0.41
CA SER A 14 -2.33 4.99 0.75
C SER A 14 -3.42 4.38 1.63
N ARG A 15 -4.43 5.17 2.02
CA ARG A 15 -5.54 4.69 2.85
C ARG A 15 -6.36 3.62 2.15
N SER A 16 -6.71 3.83 0.89
CA SER A 16 -7.46 2.85 0.09
C SER A 16 -6.69 1.55 -0.06
N GLY A 17 -5.37 1.61 -0.31
CA GLY A 17 -4.51 0.43 -0.40
C GLY A 17 -4.45 -0.34 0.92
N GLN A 18 -4.27 0.36 2.05
CA GLN A 18 -4.27 -0.28 3.37
C GLN A 18 -5.62 -0.93 3.71
N ALA A 19 -6.74 -0.27 3.39
CA ALA A 19 -8.07 -0.82 3.59
C ALA A 19 -8.29 -2.09 2.77
N ALA A 20 -7.94 -2.06 1.47
CA ALA A 20 -8.05 -3.22 0.59
C ALA A 20 -7.21 -4.40 1.07
N VAL A 21 -5.96 -4.17 1.49
CA VAL A 21 -5.11 -5.22 2.08
C VAL A 21 -5.73 -5.79 3.36
N GLY A 22 -6.33 -4.93 4.19
CA GLY A 22 -7.04 -5.36 5.39
C GLY A 22 -8.24 -6.26 5.07
N GLU A 23 -9.07 -5.87 4.10
CA GLU A 23 -10.22 -6.65 3.65
C GLU A 23 -9.81 -8.01 3.06
N ILE A 24 -8.76 -8.05 2.25
CA ILE A 24 -8.25 -9.28 1.64
C ILE A 24 -7.73 -10.25 2.71
N ARG A 25 -6.99 -9.75 3.69
CA ARG A 25 -6.53 -10.57 4.82
C ARG A 25 -7.70 -11.09 5.66
N ALA A 26 -8.76 -10.29 5.82
CA ALA A 26 -9.96 -10.68 6.57
C ALA A 26 -10.85 -11.67 5.80
N ALA A 27 -10.82 -11.67 4.47
CA ALA A 27 -11.63 -12.54 3.63
C ALA A 27 -11.23 -14.03 3.70
N ASP A 28 -10.12 -14.37 4.37
CA ASP A 28 -9.61 -15.73 4.55
C ASP A 28 -9.70 -16.58 3.26
N CYS A 29 -8.93 -16.18 2.25
CA CYS A 29 -8.85 -16.93 1.00
C CYS A 29 -8.10 -18.28 1.15
N GLY A 30 -7.63 -18.64 2.35
CA GLY A 30 -6.90 -19.88 2.62
C GLY A 30 -7.80 -21.03 3.06
N THR A 31 -8.81 -20.75 3.87
CA THR A 31 -9.76 -21.77 4.38
C THR A 31 -10.44 -22.59 3.28
N PRO A 32 -10.95 -21.99 2.18
CA PRO A 32 -11.55 -22.77 1.10
C PRO A 32 -10.56 -23.73 0.43
N VAL A 33 -9.29 -23.31 0.28
CA VAL A 33 -8.24 -24.12 -0.35
C VAL A 33 -7.84 -25.30 0.53
N ASN A 34 -7.75 -25.07 1.84
CA ASN A 34 -7.56 -26.16 2.81
C ASN A 34 -8.73 -27.15 2.82
N GLY A 35 -9.96 -26.65 2.61
CA GLY A 35 -11.16 -27.49 2.46
C GLY A 35 -11.08 -28.44 1.26
N VAL A 36 -10.50 -27.99 0.14
CA VAL A 36 -10.28 -28.85 -1.04
C VAL A 36 -9.29 -29.97 -0.75
N ALA A 37 -8.19 -29.68 -0.05
CA ALA A 37 -7.22 -30.69 0.35
C ALA A 37 -7.82 -31.71 1.34
N ALA A 38 -8.62 -31.25 2.31
CA ALA A 38 -9.32 -32.09 3.27
C ALA A 38 -10.42 -32.96 2.65
N ALA A 39 -11.01 -32.54 1.53
CA ALA A 39 -12.03 -33.28 0.80
C ALA A 39 -11.47 -34.41 -0.09
N LEU A 40 -10.14 -34.48 -0.28
CA LEU A 40 -9.47 -35.48 -1.13
C LEU A 40 -8.53 -36.43 -0.36
N PRO A 41 -8.92 -37.03 0.79
CA PRO A 41 -8.03 -37.92 1.53
C PRO A 41 -7.77 -39.20 0.74
N GLY A 42 -6.48 -39.55 0.57
CA GLY A 42 -6.06 -40.79 -0.11
C GLY A 42 -6.10 -40.75 -1.65
N ALA A 43 -6.53 -39.65 -2.26
CA ALA A 43 -6.45 -39.47 -3.70
C ALA A 43 -5.00 -39.19 -4.13
N LYS A 44 -4.62 -39.59 -5.35
CA LYS A 44 -3.32 -39.22 -5.96
C LYS A 44 -3.06 -37.70 -5.96
N ALA A 45 -4.12 -36.90 -5.88
CA ALA A 45 -4.08 -35.44 -5.84
C ALA A 45 -3.93 -34.84 -4.43
N ALA A 46 -3.99 -35.63 -3.35
CA ALA A 46 -3.94 -35.12 -1.98
C ALA A 46 -2.65 -34.33 -1.68
N GLY A 47 -1.50 -34.86 -2.13
CA GLY A 47 -0.21 -34.17 -2.01
C GLY A 47 -0.18 -32.85 -2.80
N ALA A 48 -0.61 -32.88 -4.07
CA ALA A 48 -0.69 -31.69 -4.91
C ALA A 48 -1.66 -30.63 -4.36
N ALA A 49 -2.77 -31.05 -3.74
CA ALA A 49 -3.71 -30.14 -3.10
C ALA A 49 -3.11 -29.48 -1.85
N GLY A 50 -2.36 -30.22 -1.03
CA GLY A 50 -1.63 -29.65 0.11
C GLY A 50 -0.50 -28.70 -0.28
N GLU A 51 0.27 -29.05 -1.33
CA GLU A 51 1.30 -28.18 -1.90
C GLU A 51 0.69 -26.89 -2.47
N PHE A 52 -0.42 -27.01 -3.21
CA PHE A 52 -1.15 -25.86 -3.73
C PHE A 52 -1.66 -24.96 -2.59
N ALA A 53 -2.26 -25.54 -1.54
CA ALA A 53 -2.76 -24.78 -0.40
C ALA A 53 -1.64 -24.00 0.30
N SER A 54 -0.49 -24.64 0.51
CA SER A 54 0.67 -24.03 1.15
C SER A 54 1.27 -22.92 0.27
N SER A 55 1.44 -23.18 -1.03
CA SER A 55 1.94 -22.21 -2.01
C SER A 55 1.02 -21.01 -2.15
N TRP A 56 -0.29 -21.24 -2.18
CA TRP A 56 -1.31 -20.19 -2.23
C TRP A 56 -1.24 -19.31 -0.99
N ALA A 57 -1.22 -19.89 0.22
CA ALA A 57 -1.14 -19.14 1.46
C ALA A 57 0.14 -18.28 1.54
N ALA A 58 1.28 -18.83 1.12
CA ALA A 58 2.55 -18.11 1.05
C ALA A 58 2.48 -16.95 0.04
N THR A 59 1.97 -17.21 -1.17
CA THR A 59 1.85 -16.21 -2.23
C THR A 59 0.92 -15.07 -1.82
N LEU A 60 -0.24 -15.40 -1.23
CA LEU A 60 -1.20 -14.41 -0.75
C LEU A 60 -0.60 -13.53 0.36
N THR A 61 0.16 -14.15 1.28
CA THR A 61 0.84 -13.42 2.36
C THR A 61 1.86 -12.44 1.81
N THR A 62 2.73 -12.89 0.90
CA THR A 62 3.73 -12.04 0.23
C THR A 62 3.05 -10.89 -0.49
N TRP A 63 2.02 -11.19 -1.29
CA TRP A 63 1.31 -10.15 -2.03
C TRP A 63 0.64 -9.11 -1.12
N CYS A 64 0.03 -9.53 -0.01
CA CYS A 64 -0.55 -8.60 0.96
C CYS A 64 0.53 -7.74 1.64
N ASN A 65 1.72 -8.29 1.89
CA ASN A 65 2.83 -7.53 2.45
C ASN A 65 3.33 -6.48 1.45
N ASP A 66 3.62 -6.89 0.21
CA ASP A 66 4.09 -5.99 -0.84
C ASP A 66 3.09 -4.87 -1.12
N ALA A 67 1.79 -5.19 -1.18
CA ALA A 67 0.73 -4.21 -1.36
C ALA A 67 0.64 -3.24 -0.16
N GLY A 68 0.81 -3.75 1.07
CA GLY A 68 0.84 -2.93 2.27
C GLY A 68 2.04 -1.99 2.32
N GLU A 69 3.22 -2.48 1.93
CA GLU A 69 4.44 -1.68 1.81
C GLU A 69 4.31 -0.59 0.75
N HIS A 70 3.75 -0.93 -0.41
CA HIS A 70 3.47 0.04 -1.47
C HIS A 70 2.50 1.13 -0.99
N ALA A 71 1.40 0.75 -0.34
CA ALA A 71 0.44 1.70 0.23
C ALA A 71 1.10 2.62 1.28
N ALA A 72 2.00 2.08 2.12
CA ALA A 72 2.75 2.88 3.09
C ALA A 72 3.75 3.83 2.40
N ALA A 73 4.39 3.40 1.30
CA ALA A 73 5.30 4.24 0.53
C ALA A 73 4.59 5.44 -0.10
N LEU A 74 3.34 5.28 -0.56
CA LEU A 74 2.52 6.40 -1.03
C LEU A 74 2.26 7.44 0.07
N GLY A 75 2.00 6.99 1.30
CA GLY A 75 1.86 7.89 2.46
C GLY A 75 3.15 8.67 2.74
N LYS A 76 4.30 7.97 2.79
CA LYS A 76 5.62 8.59 2.98
C LYS A 76 5.97 9.59 1.87
N ALA A 77 5.59 9.29 0.63
CA ALA A 77 5.80 10.19 -0.49
C ALA A 77 5.00 11.50 -0.31
N ALA A 78 3.74 11.41 0.14
CA ALA A 78 2.93 12.59 0.45
C ALA A 78 3.56 13.45 1.54
N ASP A 79 4.07 12.84 2.61
CA ASP A 79 4.70 13.57 3.71
C ASP A 79 6.01 14.23 3.27
N THR A 80 6.78 13.57 2.40
CA THR A 80 7.99 14.14 1.80
C THR A 80 7.68 15.37 0.95
N TYR A 81 6.61 15.33 0.16
CA TYR A 81 6.18 16.49 -0.64
C TYR A 81 5.81 17.69 0.24
N ILE A 82 5.09 17.46 1.34
CA ILE A 82 4.66 18.54 2.23
C ILE A 82 5.85 19.14 2.97
N ALA A 83 6.75 18.31 3.51
CA ALA A 83 7.96 18.80 4.17
C ALA A 83 8.83 19.63 3.20
N GLY A 84 8.92 19.20 1.92
CA GLY A 84 9.61 19.96 0.88
C GLY A 84 8.95 21.32 0.58
N ASP A 85 7.61 21.38 0.54
CA ASP A 85 6.87 22.62 0.32
C ASP A 85 7.02 23.60 1.48
N GLU A 86 6.93 23.12 2.72
CA GLU A 86 7.15 23.91 3.93
C GLU A 86 8.57 24.51 3.95
N HIS A 87 9.59 23.68 3.69
CA HIS A 87 10.97 24.15 3.61
C HIS A 87 11.15 25.19 2.48
N ALA A 88 10.52 25.00 1.32
CA ALA A 88 10.61 25.95 0.22
C ALA A 88 9.97 27.29 0.57
N ARG A 89 8.82 27.27 1.28
CA ARG A 89 8.15 28.48 1.77
C ARG A 89 9.00 29.25 2.78
N ASP A 90 9.63 28.55 3.71
CA ASP A 90 10.50 29.18 4.73
C ASP A 90 11.80 29.75 4.13
N ALA A 91 12.25 29.20 3.00
CA ALA A 91 13.44 29.67 2.28
C ALA A 91 13.19 30.92 1.42
N LEU A 92 11.93 31.31 1.18
CA LEU A 92 11.61 32.52 0.44
C LEU A 92 11.83 33.76 1.34
N PRO A 93 12.70 34.71 0.96
CA PRO A 93 12.82 35.96 1.70
C PRO A 93 11.48 36.70 1.66
N GLY A 94 10.95 37.03 2.83
CA GLY A 94 9.62 37.63 2.98
C GLY A 94 9.36 38.77 2.00
N GLU A 95 8.17 38.76 1.39
CA GLU A 95 7.64 39.82 0.54
C GLU A 95 7.62 41.16 1.30
N HIS A 96 8.74 41.89 1.38
CA HIS A 96 8.84 43.34 1.66
C HIS A 96 10.28 43.87 1.72
N LYS A 97 11.15 43.55 0.74
CA LYS A 97 12.43 44.29 0.59
C LYS A 97 12.88 44.59 -0.85
N MET A 98 12.00 44.49 -1.85
CA MET A 98 12.28 45.06 -3.17
C MET A 98 11.86 46.54 -3.19
N ARG A 99 12.58 47.38 -2.43
CA ARG A 99 12.53 48.83 -2.61
C ARG A 99 13.18 49.12 -3.96
N GLY A 100 12.35 49.32 -4.98
CA GLY A 100 12.81 49.68 -6.32
C GLY A 100 13.76 50.89 -6.28
N PRO A 101 14.77 50.94 -7.16
CA PRO A 101 15.70 52.06 -7.22
C PRO A 101 14.93 53.34 -7.57
N ARG A 102 15.23 54.40 -6.82
CA ARG A 102 14.78 55.77 -7.07
C ARG A 102 15.48 56.36 -8.28
#